data_AF-A0AAF5DR53-F1
#
_entry.id   AF-A0AAF5DR53-F1
#
_cell.length_a   1.000
_cell.length_b   1.000
_cell.length_c   1.000
_cell.angle_alpha   90.00
_cell.angle_beta   90.00
_cell.angle_gamma   90.00
#
_symmetry.space_group_name_H-M   'P 1'
#
loop_
_entity.id
_entity.type
_entity.pdbx_description
1 polymer ?
#
loop_
_entity_poly.entity_id
_entity_poly.type
_entity_poly.pdbx_seq_one_letter_code
_entity_poly.pdbx_strand_id
1 'polypeptide(L)'
;RYLFINDNYINLIETFKSHKIIKRSRAFELVRLESQIKKFHNHEIFSKANNLGINLQQDEALEDKKCQEKCNEDLRTGLDMVKAHSSFGSIGVPSVLDEEDLNLFCKIDDNHDECLRNCGFDVQFNMRDFVCIRKKNEMIYNLPCYVISSPELKRNCGPQHCGPYNELSVSLNGFSQRCRTLLCDLNCTNRILANKCGQYEGQRAFNFLVDYTKEQVFSWIKSATEKERDIPNVQNIIPQSCARIFCPNFNITQCEY
;
A
#
# COMPACT_ATOMS: atom_id res chain seq x y z
N ARG A 1 11.35 38.05 23.18
CA ARG A 1 12.47 37.07 23.09
C ARG A 1 12.50 36.56 21.66
N TYR A 2 13.28 37.19 20.80
CA TYR A 2 13.52 36.69 19.44
C TYR A 2 14.51 35.52 19.57
N LEU A 3 14.07 34.32 19.19
CA LEU A 3 14.92 33.15 19.06
C LEU A 3 15.80 33.36 17.83
N PHE A 4 17.06 33.73 18.04
CA PHE A 4 18.11 33.58 17.04
C PHE A 4 18.25 32.07 16.76
N ILE A 5 17.61 31.59 15.69
CA ILE A 5 17.92 30.28 15.14
C ILE A 5 19.33 30.40 14.58
N ASN A 6 20.27 29.78 15.29
CA ASN A 6 21.69 29.81 15.02
C ASN A 6 21.97 29.25 13.60
N ASP A 7 22.64 30.00 12.73
CA ASP A 7 22.94 29.60 11.33
C ASP A 7 23.60 28.21 11.23
N ASN A 8 24.31 27.80 12.28
CA ASN A 8 24.89 26.46 12.40
C ASN A 8 23.85 25.32 12.40
N TYR A 9 22.64 25.56 12.92
CA TYR A 9 21.58 24.54 12.97
C TYR A 9 20.94 24.32 11.59
N ILE A 10 20.78 25.39 10.81
CA ILE A 10 20.26 25.30 9.43
C ILE A 10 21.25 24.53 8.55
N ASN A 11 22.55 24.86 8.63
CA ASN A 11 23.62 24.16 7.92
C ASN A 11 23.66 22.66 8.25
N LEU A 12 23.42 22.30 9.52
CA LEU A 12 23.40 20.90 9.94
C LEU A 12 22.22 20.13 9.32
N ILE A 13 21.01 20.72 9.31
CA ILE A 13 19.82 20.11 8.69
C ILE A 13 20.04 19.93 7.18
N GLU A 14 20.58 20.93 6.49
CA GLU A 14 20.89 20.83 5.06
C GLU A 14 21.93 19.74 4.79
N THR A 15 22.96 19.62 5.64
CA THR A 15 23.96 18.56 5.54
C THR A 15 23.33 17.17 5.77
N PHE A 16 22.40 17.03 6.71
CA PHE A 16 21.69 15.76 6.91
C PHE A 16 20.79 15.42 5.72
N LYS A 17 20.09 16.40 5.15
CA LYS A 17 19.28 16.22 3.93
C LYS A 17 20.15 15.81 2.75
N SER A 18 21.28 16.48 2.51
CA SER A 18 22.20 16.13 1.42
C SER A 18 22.79 14.73 1.61
N HIS A 19 23.17 14.36 2.83
CA HIS A 19 23.66 13.02 3.14
C HIS A 19 22.58 11.94 2.96
N LYS A 20 21.31 12.24 3.29
CA LYS A 20 20.14 11.37 3.01
C LYS A 20 20.00 11.15 1.50
N ILE A 21 20.14 12.21 0.69
CA ILE A 21 20.09 12.16 -0.77
C ILE A 21 21.23 11.31 -1.35
N ILE A 22 22.48 11.50 -0.89
CA ILE A 22 23.65 10.74 -1.38
C ILE A 22 23.54 9.25 -1.01
N LYS A 23 23.10 8.91 0.20
CA LYS A 23 22.89 7.51 0.58
C LYS A 23 21.82 6.85 -0.29
N ARG A 24 20.73 7.57 -0.57
CA ARG A 24 19.70 7.12 -1.50
C ARG A 24 20.28 6.90 -2.90
N SER A 25 21.01 7.87 -3.46
CA SER A 25 21.61 7.75 -4.80
C SER A 25 22.54 6.53 -4.92
N ARG A 26 23.35 6.27 -3.90
CA ARG A 26 24.21 5.07 -3.86
C ARG A 26 23.41 3.77 -3.76
N ALA A 27 22.33 3.76 -2.97
CA ALA A 27 21.42 2.60 -2.92
C ALA A 27 20.74 2.36 -4.27
N PHE A 28 20.33 3.42 -4.99
CA PHE A 28 19.81 3.33 -6.35
C PHE A 28 20.83 2.73 -7.33
N GLU A 29 22.09 3.18 -7.28
CA GLU A 29 23.16 2.62 -8.11
C GLU A 29 23.42 1.15 -7.79
N LEU A 30 23.46 0.78 -6.50
CA LEU A 30 23.65 -0.61 -6.08
C LEU A 30 22.53 -1.51 -6.60
N VAL A 31 21.26 -1.14 -6.37
CA VAL A 31 20.09 -1.89 -6.86
C VAL A 31 20.13 -2.02 -8.38
N ARG A 32 20.47 -0.96 -9.10
CA ARG A 32 20.62 -0.98 -10.56
C ARG A 32 21.72 -1.94 -11.00
N LEU A 33 22.87 -1.93 -10.33
CA LEU A 33 23.99 -2.83 -10.62
C LEU A 33 23.60 -4.29 -10.33
N GLU A 34 22.93 -4.58 -9.22
CA GLU A 34 22.44 -5.92 -8.88
C GLU A 34 21.42 -6.43 -9.91
N SER A 35 20.50 -5.58 -10.36
CA SER A 35 19.55 -5.90 -11.45
C SER A 35 20.28 -6.18 -12.77
N GLN A 36 21.31 -5.39 -13.11
CA GLN A 36 22.14 -5.65 -14.29
C GLN A 36 22.91 -6.98 -14.19
N ILE A 37 23.50 -7.28 -13.04
CA ILE A 37 24.20 -8.55 -12.78
C ILE A 37 23.25 -9.75 -12.94
N LYS A 38 22.03 -9.67 -12.39
CA LYS A 38 21.01 -10.71 -12.57
C LYS A 38 20.64 -10.91 -14.05
N LYS A 39 20.49 -9.84 -14.83
CA LYS A 39 20.24 -9.92 -16.27
C LYS A 39 21.38 -10.60 -17.03
N PHE A 40 22.63 -10.27 -16.70
CA PHE A 40 23.80 -10.94 -17.29
C PHE A 40 23.83 -12.43 -16.96
N HIS A 41 23.57 -12.80 -15.70
CA HIS A 41 23.54 -14.20 -15.28
C HIS A 41 22.44 -15.00 -15.98
N ASN A 42 21.24 -14.42 -16.15
CA ASN A 42 20.16 -15.06 -16.90
C ASN A 42 20.52 -15.24 -18.37
N HIS A 43 21.08 -14.20 -19.01
CA HIS A 43 21.52 -14.28 -20.40
C HIS A 43 22.58 -15.38 -20.60
N GLU A 44 23.50 -15.57 -19.64
CA GLU A 44 24.50 -16.63 -19.69
C GLU A 44 23.87 -18.03 -19.60
N ILE A 45 22.86 -18.22 -18.73
CA ILE A 45 22.12 -19.49 -18.62
C ILE A 45 21.36 -19.79 -19.92
N PHE A 46 20.64 -18.82 -20.48
CA PHE A 46 19.89 -19.00 -21.72
C PHE A 46 20.83 -19.26 -22.91
N SER A 47 21.97 -18.57 -22.98
CA SER A 47 22.99 -18.82 -24.01
C SER A 47 23.58 -20.23 -23.89
N LYS A 48 23.86 -20.71 -22.68
CA LYS A 48 24.31 -22.10 -22.45
C LYS A 48 23.25 -23.12 -22.84
N ALA A 49 21.97 -22.89 -22.51
CA ALA A 49 20.86 -23.78 -22.88
C ALA A 49 20.67 -23.85 -24.40
N ASN A 50 20.74 -22.71 -25.10
CA ASN A 50 20.67 -22.65 -26.57
C ASN A 50 21.86 -23.37 -27.22
N ASN A 51 23.08 -23.22 -26.67
CA ASN A 51 24.27 -23.94 -27.15
C ASN A 51 24.17 -25.46 -26.94
N LEU A 52 23.36 -25.92 -25.99
CA LEU A 52 23.08 -27.34 -25.75
C LEU A 52 21.89 -27.87 -26.59
N GLY A 53 21.30 -27.04 -27.45
CA GLY A 53 20.13 -27.42 -28.25
C GLY A 53 18.85 -27.63 -27.44
N ILE A 54 18.81 -27.13 -26.19
CA ILE A 54 17.63 -27.23 -25.34
C ILE A 54 16.69 -26.11 -25.76
N ASN A 55 15.71 -26.44 -26.61
CA ASN A 55 14.58 -25.56 -26.89
C ASN A 55 13.74 -25.47 -25.62
N LEU A 56 13.98 -24.42 -24.83
CA LEU A 56 13.06 -23.96 -23.80
C LEU A 56 11.86 -23.36 -24.53
N GLN A 57 10.95 -24.20 -25.03
CA GLN A 57 9.65 -23.74 -25.51
C GLN A 57 8.98 -22.99 -24.35
N GLN A 58 8.97 -21.67 -24.47
CA GLN A 58 8.41 -20.74 -23.51
C GLN A 58 6.90 -20.88 -23.55
N ASP A 59 6.34 -21.44 -22.49
CA ASP A 59 4.91 -21.38 -22.20
C ASP A 59 4.55 -19.92 -21.91
N GLU A 60 3.69 -19.30 -22.72
CA GLU A 60 3.29 -17.89 -22.57
C GLU A 60 2.82 -17.60 -21.13
N ALA A 61 2.11 -18.54 -20.49
CA ALA A 61 1.68 -18.40 -19.10
C ALA A 61 2.86 -18.38 -18.10
N LEU A 62 3.94 -19.09 -18.42
CA LEU A 62 5.18 -19.05 -17.64
C LEU A 62 5.92 -17.72 -17.84
N GLU A 63 5.82 -17.12 -19.03
CA GLU A 63 6.39 -15.80 -19.31
C GLU A 63 5.64 -14.70 -18.56
N ASP A 64 4.31 -14.72 -18.57
CA ASP A 64 3.46 -13.77 -17.85
C ASP A 64 3.74 -13.83 -16.35
N LYS A 65 3.84 -15.04 -15.79
CA LYS A 65 4.18 -15.23 -14.38
C LYS A 65 5.57 -14.70 -14.04
N LYS A 66 6.58 -14.98 -14.87
CA LYS A 66 7.94 -14.41 -14.70
C LYS A 66 7.94 -12.89 -14.82
N CYS A 67 7.13 -12.35 -15.72
CA CYS A 67 6.96 -10.91 -15.92
C CYS A 67 6.35 -10.27 -14.66
N GLN A 68 5.28 -10.85 -14.14
CA GLN A 68 4.65 -10.44 -12.89
C GLN A 68 5.61 -10.52 -11.69
N GLU A 69 6.35 -11.63 -11.55
CA GLU A 69 7.35 -11.81 -10.50
C GLU A 69 8.43 -10.73 -10.56
N LYS A 70 8.89 -10.38 -11.77
CA LYS A 70 9.84 -9.29 -11.98
C LYS A 70 9.26 -7.93 -11.60
N CYS A 71 8.02 -7.63 -12.02
CA CYS A 71 7.36 -6.39 -11.61
C CYS A 71 7.26 -6.30 -10.08
N ASN A 72 6.84 -7.39 -9.42
CA ASN A 72 6.75 -7.46 -7.97
C ASN A 72 8.11 -7.32 -7.27
N GLU A 73 9.18 -7.86 -7.88
CA GLU A 73 10.55 -7.69 -7.38
C GLU A 73 11.02 -6.23 -7.49
N ASP A 74 10.76 -5.57 -8.63
CA ASP A 74 11.07 -4.16 -8.86
C ASP A 74 10.28 -3.26 -7.88
N LEU A 75 9.00 -3.56 -7.65
CA LEU A 75 8.18 -2.90 -6.62
C LEU A 75 8.79 -3.08 -5.23
N ARG A 76 9.08 -4.31 -4.82
CA ARG A 76 9.64 -4.62 -3.48
C ARG A 76 10.94 -3.87 -3.24
N THR A 77 11.85 -3.94 -4.21
CA THR A 77 13.14 -3.25 -4.16
C THR A 77 12.95 -1.74 -4.16
N GLY A 78 11.94 -1.25 -4.88
CA GLY A 78 11.52 0.14 -4.85
C GLY A 78 11.09 0.59 -3.44
N LEU A 79 10.21 -0.19 -2.81
CA LEU A 79 9.67 0.11 -1.49
C LEU A 79 10.74 0.10 -0.39
N ASP A 80 11.81 -0.68 -0.54
CA ASP A 80 12.97 -0.64 0.37
C ASP A 80 13.66 0.74 0.42
N MET A 81 13.43 1.60 -0.59
CA MET A 81 13.97 2.96 -0.66
C MET A 81 13.08 4.01 0.01
N VAL A 82 11.81 3.65 0.27
CA VAL A 82 10.81 4.51 0.92
C VAL A 82 10.88 4.27 2.41
N LYS A 83 11.00 5.33 3.22
CA LYS A 83 10.87 5.14 4.66
C LYS A 83 9.41 4.91 5.00
N ALA A 84 9.15 3.75 5.58
CA ALA A 84 7.83 3.34 5.99
C ALA A 84 7.76 2.98 7.48
N HIS A 85 6.56 3.07 8.02
CA HIS A 85 6.15 2.65 9.33
C HIS A 85 5.20 1.43 9.19
N SER A 86 4.97 0.62 10.23
CA SER A 86 4.22 -0.65 10.09
C SER A 86 2.85 -0.63 10.78
N SER A 87 2.16 0.50 10.77
CA SER A 87 1.01 0.75 11.66
C SER A 87 -0.38 0.55 11.07
N PHE A 88 -0.50 0.24 9.78
CA PHE A 88 -1.80 0.07 9.14
C PHE A 88 -2.17 -1.35 8.76
N GLY A 89 -1.34 -2.35 9.05
CA GLY A 89 -1.74 -3.76 9.05
C GLY A 89 -2.69 -4.18 7.90
N SER A 90 -3.98 -4.41 8.20
CA SER A 90 -4.99 -4.77 7.20
C SER A 90 -5.55 -3.60 6.37
N ILE A 91 -5.41 -2.37 6.86
CA ILE A 91 -5.77 -1.12 6.20
C ILE A 91 -4.66 -0.80 5.19
N GLY A 92 -4.92 -1.05 3.91
CA GLY A 92 -3.92 -1.02 2.84
C GLY A 92 -3.37 0.35 2.43
N VAL A 93 -3.36 1.36 3.30
CA VAL A 93 -2.87 2.73 2.98
C VAL A 93 -1.33 2.78 3.02
N PRO A 94 -0.66 3.60 2.17
CA PRO A 94 0.79 3.74 2.20
C PRO A 94 1.27 4.20 3.57
N SER A 95 2.15 3.43 4.18
CA SER A 95 2.62 3.70 5.53
C SER A 95 3.92 4.50 5.53
N VAL A 96 3.97 5.63 4.83
CA VAL A 96 5.19 6.43 4.62
C VAL A 96 5.42 7.47 5.73
N LEU A 97 6.66 7.98 5.87
CA LEU A 97 6.98 8.94 6.92
C LEU A 97 6.75 10.41 6.55
N ASP A 98 7.03 10.80 5.31
CA ASP A 98 7.00 12.20 4.88
C ASP A 98 6.55 12.34 3.41
N GLU A 99 6.41 13.58 2.95
CA GLU A 99 5.97 13.88 1.58
C GLU A 99 6.99 13.39 0.53
N GLU A 100 8.29 13.42 0.82
CA GLU A 100 9.31 12.90 -0.12
C GLU A 100 9.12 11.40 -0.31
N ASP A 101 8.91 10.68 0.80
CA ASP A 101 8.66 9.25 0.83
C ASP A 101 7.32 8.90 0.16
N LEU A 102 6.28 9.72 0.34
CA LEU A 102 5.00 9.57 -0.39
C LEU A 102 5.19 9.75 -1.90
N ASN A 103 5.92 10.78 -2.32
CA ASN A 103 6.19 11.03 -3.74
C ASN A 103 6.97 9.89 -4.39
N LEU A 104 7.96 9.35 -3.66
CA LEU A 104 8.72 8.20 -4.12
C LEU A 104 7.85 6.94 -4.21
N PHE A 105 7.03 6.69 -3.18
CA PHE A 105 6.04 5.61 -3.18
C PHE A 105 5.13 5.70 -4.41
N CYS A 106 4.51 6.84 -4.65
CA CYS A 106 3.58 7.05 -5.77
C CYS A 106 4.22 6.82 -7.14
N LYS A 107 5.51 7.15 -7.29
CA LYS A 107 6.26 6.91 -8.52
C LYS A 107 6.59 5.43 -8.72
N ILE A 108 6.95 4.73 -7.65
CA ILE A 108 7.25 3.30 -7.69
C ILE A 108 5.97 2.51 -8.04
N ASP A 109 4.86 2.85 -7.40
CA ASP A 109 3.55 2.23 -7.62
C ASP A 109 3.09 2.41 -9.08
N ASP A 110 3.25 3.62 -9.65
CA ASP A 110 2.96 3.90 -11.07
C ASP A 110 3.76 3.02 -12.04
N ASN A 111 5.08 2.90 -11.79
CA ASN A 111 5.95 2.04 -12.60
C ASN A 111 5.56 0.56 -12.48
N HIS A 112 5.10 0.13 -11.30
CA HIS A 112 4.64 -1.23 -11.08
C HIS A 112 3.34 -1.51 -11.83
N ASP A 113 2.37 -0.59 -11.78
CA ASP A 113 1.13 -0.69 -12.56
C ASP A 113 1.41 -0.76 -14.06
N GLU A 114 2.30 0.11 -14.57
CA GLU A 114 2.72 0.10 -15.97
C GLU A 114 3.38 -1.24 -16.33
N CYS A 115 4.24 -1.76 -15.46
CA CYS A 115 4.88 -3.06 -15.63
C CYS A 115 3.84 -4.18 -15.70
N LEU A 116 2.87 -4.23 -14.79
CA LEU A 116 1.81 -5.23 -14.78
C LEU A 116 0.94 -5.19 -16.04
N ARG A 117 0.57 -3.98 -16.50
CA ARG A 117 -0.18 -3.81 -17.76
C ARG A 117 0.60 -4.32 -18.96
N ASN A 118 1.92 -4.06 -19.00
CA ASN A 118 2.80 -4.58 -20.05
C ASN A 118 2.94 -6.11 -20.01
N CYS A 119 2.74 -6.72 -18.83
CA CYS A 119 2.65 -8.17 -18.67
C CYS A 119 1.23 -8.74 -18.93
N GLY A 120 0.26 -7.92 -19.35
CA GLY A 120 -1.12 -8.37 -19.63
C GLY A 120 -2.06 -8.46 -18.42
N PHE A 121 -1.68 -7.95 -17.24
CA PHE A 121 -2.51 -7.99 -16.04
C PHE A 121 -3.34 -6.70 -15.87
N ASP A 122 -4.63 -6.87 -15.58
CA ASP A 122 -5.53 -5.78 -15.20
C ASP A 122 -5.48 -5.50 -13.69
N VAL A 123 -5.21 -4.25 -13.32
CA VAL A 123 -5.18 -3.78 -11.92
C VAL A 123 -6.61 -3.44 -11.46
N GLN A 124 -7.14 -4.19 -10.47
CA GLN A 124 -8.54 -4.09 -10.05
C GLN A 124 -8.83 -2.94 -9.07
N PHE A 125 -7.93 -2.68 -8.11
CA PHE A 125 -7.99 -1.52 -7.22
C PHE A 125 -6.59 -0.93 -7.11
N ASN A 126 -6.45 0.32 -7.52
CA ASN A 126 -5.18 1.00 -7.42
C ASN A 126 -5.17 1.95 -6.21
N MET A 127 -4.35 1.60 -5.21
CA MET A 127 -4.10 2.45 -4.06
C MET A 127 -3.58 3.84 -4.47
N ARG A 128 -2.77 3.92 -5.54
CA ARG A 128 -2.31 5.17 -6.15
C ARG A 128 -3.45 6.08 -6.53
N ASP A 129 -4.51 5.56 -7.16
CA ASP A 129 -5.59 6.40 -7.67
C ASP A 129 -6.31 7.13 -6.53
N PHE A 130 -6.50 6.45 -5.40
CA PHE A 130 -7.04 7.10 -4.21
C PHE A 130 -6.01 8.03 -3.57
N VAL A 131 -4.84 7.51 -3.18
CA VAL A 131 -3.91 8.22 -2.31
C VAL A 131 -3.06 9.23 -3.07
N CYS A 132 -2.48 8.84 -4.20
CA CYS A 132 -1.51 9.65 -4.94
C CYS A 132 -2.15 10.63 -5.94
N ILE A 133 -3.32 10.29 -6.50
CA ILE A 133 -4.01 11.13 -7.48
C ILE A 133 -5.11 11.95 -6.81
N ARG A 134 -6.11 11.30 -6.21
CA ARG A 134 -7.30 12.00 -5.68
C ARG A 134 -7.07 12.71 -4.35
N LYS A 135 -6.33 12.10 -3.43
CA LYS A 135 -6.27 12.52 -2.01
C LYS A 135 -4.86 12.83 -1.50
N LYS A 136 -3.92 13.15 -2.40
CA LYS A 136 -2.51 13.36 -2.05
C LYS A 136 -2.29 14.42 -0.97
N ASN A 137 -2.88 15.60 -1.14
CA ASN A 137 -2.73 16.69 -0.19
C ASN A 137 -3.30 16.34 1.19
N GLU A 138 -4.42 15.61 1.22
CA GLU A 138 -5.05 15.16 2.46
C GLU A 138 -4.18 14.09 3.16
N MET A 139 -3.60 13.17 2.39
CA MET A 139 -2.63 12.20 2.90
C MET A 139 -1.42 12.91 3.52
N ILE A 140 -0.79 13.84 2.79
CA ILE A 140 0.35 14.64 3.28
C ILE A 140 0.02 15.33 4.59
N TYR A 141 -1.17 15.93 4.68
CA TYR A 141 -1.62 16.61 5.88
C TYR A 141 -1.79 15.65 7.07
N ASN A 142 -2.18 14.40 6.83
CA ASN A 142 -2.37 13.39 7.88
C ASN A 142 -1.08 12.63 8.28
N LEU A 143 -0.02 12.67 7.46
CA LEU A 143 1.25 11.97 7.72
C LEU A 143 1.82 12.23 9.12
N PRO A 144 1.90 13.47 9.64
CA PRO A 144 2.47 13.71 10.97
C PRO A 144 1.74 12.92 12.07
N CYS A 145 0.41 12.85 12.00
CA CYS A 145 -0.39 12.10 12.96
C CYS A 145 -0.13 10.59 12.87
N TYR A 146 -0.03 10.05 11.66
CA TYR A 146 0.28 8.65 11.43
C TYR A 146 1.67 8.26 11.94
N VAL A 147 2.68 9.08 11.67
CA VAL A 147 4.06 8.84 12.13
C VAL A 147 4.14 8.83 13.65
N ILE A 148 3.58 9.85 14.32
CA ILE A 148 3.59 9.96 15.78
C ILE A 148 2.85 8.78 16.44
N SER A 149 1.75 8.35 15.83
CA SER A 149 0.91 7.26 16.34
C SER A 149 1.47 5.87 16.04
N SER A 150 2.38 5.76 15.07
CA SER A 150 2.79 4.48 14.51
C SER A 150 3.32 3.46 15.53
N PRO A 151 4.16 3.84 16.52
CA PRO A 151 4.64 2.88 17.52
C PRO A 151 3.51 2.24 18.33
N GLU A 152 2.48 3.01 18.71
CA GLU A 152 1.33 2.45 19.43
C GLU A 152 0.42 1.65 18.52
N LEU A 153 0.19 2.12 17.29
CA LEU A 153 -0.61 1.38 16.33
C LEU A 153 -0.02 0.00 16.06
N LYS A 154 1.31 -0.09 15.86
CA LYS A 154 2.02 -1.37 15.70
C LYS A 154 1.92 -2.28 16.93
N ARG A 155 1.90 -1.69 18.13
CA ARG A 155 1.90 -2.44 19.39
C ARG A 155 0.50 -2.94 19.77
N ASN A 156 -0.53 -2.15 19.49
CA ASN A 156 -1.88 -2.38 20.02
C ASN A 156 -2.87 -2.81 18.95
N CYS A 157 -2.66 -2.39 17.70
CA CYS A 157 -3.41 -2.82 16.54
C CYS A 157 -2.52 -3.78 15.74
N GLY A 158 -3.06 -4.45 14.73
CA GLY A 158 -2.25 -5.39 13.97
C GLY A 158 -2.73 -6.84 14.02
N PRO A 159 -1.95 -7.76 13.42
CA PRO A 159 -2.36 -9.14 13.23
C PRO A 159 -2.43 -9.93 14.55
N GLN A 160 -1.68 -9.52 15.57
CA GLN A 160 -1.72 -10.12 16.91
C GLN A 160 -3.01 -9.79 17.67
N HIS A 161 -3.68 -8.69 17.32
CA HIS A 161 -4.89 -8.23 18.00
C HIS A 161 -6.15 -8.51 17.18
N CYS A 162 -6.12 -8.19 15.89
CA CYS A 162 -7.27 -8.27 14.99
C CYS A 162 -7.32 -9.54 14.13
N GLY A 163 -6.27 -10.35 14.17
CA GLY A 163 -6.18 -11.62 13.46
C GLY A 163 -5.24 -11.58 12.25
N PRO A 164 -4.87 -12.75 11.70
CA PRO A 164 -3.91 -12.83 10.62
C PRO A 164 -4.46 -12.16 9.35
N TYR A 165 -3.59 -11.44 8.65
CA TYR A 165 -3.92 -10.80 7.37
C TYR A 165 -3.76 -11.79 6.23
N ASN A 166 -4.68 -12.75 6.18
CA ASN A 166 -4.72 -13.72 5.10
C ASN A 166 -5.04 -13.02 3.78
N GLU A 167 -4.60 -13.64 2.68
CA GLU A 167 -4.99 -13.26 1.34
C GLU A 167 -6.52 -13.24 1.20
N LEU A 168 -7.01 -12.29 0.40
CA LEU A 168 -8.43 -12.14 0.19
C LEU A 168 -8.98 -13.33 -0.62
N SER A 169 -9.76 -14.19 0.02
CA SER A 169 -10.57 -15.17 -0.70
C SER A 169 -11.73 -14.47 -1.39
N VAL A 170 -11.82 -14.60 -2.71
CA VAL A 170 -12.93 -14.05 -3.53
C VAL A 170 -14.17 -14.93 -3.34
N SER A 171 -14.81 -14.77 -2.18
CA SER A 171 -16.06 -15.44 -1.78
C SER A 171 -16.77 -14.59 -0.74
N LEU A 172 -18.10 -14.77 -0.56
CA LEU A 172 -18.86 -14.05 0.48
C LEU A 172 -18.27 -14.23 1.88
N ASN A 173 -17.82 -15.45 2.19
CA ASN A 173 -17.17 -15.76 3.46
C ASN A 173 -15.80 -15.07 3.57
N GLY A 174 -15.01 -15.07 2.50
CA GLY A 174 -13.72 -14.40 2.44
C GLY A 174 -13.82 -12.88 2.64
N PHE A 175 -14.74 -12.22 1.93
CA PHE A 175 -15.06 -10.81 2.15
C PHE A 175 -15.53 -10.56 3.58
N SER A 176 -16.41 -11.42 4.11
CA SER A 176 -16.92 -11.26 5.47
C SER A 176 -15.80 -11.29 6.51
N GLN A 177 -14.88 -12.25 6.40
CA GLN A 177 -13.71 -12.37 7.28
C GLN A 177 -12.77 -11.17 7.16
N ARG A 178 -12.49 -10.71 5.93
CA ARG A 178 -11.64 -9.54 5.70
C ARG A 178 -12.24 -8.28 6.33
N CYS A 179 -13.54 -8.05 6.13
CA CYS A 179 -14.24 -6.91 6.71
C CYS A 179 -14.28 -6.95 8.24
N ARG A 180 -14.36 -8.13 8.88
CA ARG A 180 -14.23 -8.25 10.35
C ARG A 180 -12.87 -7.79 10.85
N THR A 181 -11.80 -8.17 10.14
CA THR A 181 -10.42 -7.76 10.45
C THR A 181 -10.24 -6.26 10.29
N LEU A 182 -10.72 -5.71 9.16
CA LEU A 182 -10.70 -4.25 8.89
C LEU A 182 -11.46 -3.46 9.96
N LEU A 183 -12.65 -3.91 10.37
CA LEU A 183 -13.42 -3.24 11.42
C LEU A 183 -12.69 -3.25 12.77
N CYS A 184 -12.00 -4.35 13.11
CA CYS A 184 -11.19 -4.40 14.32
C CYS A 184 -10.04 -3.39 14.25
N ASP A 185 -9.29 -3.38 13.15
CA ASP A 185 -8.15 -2.47 12.99
C ASP A 185 -8.61 -1.00 12.95
N LEU A 186 -9.73 -0.68 12.29
CA LEU A 186 -10.29 0.68 12.26
C LEU A 186 -10.71 1.14 13.67
N ASN A 187 -11.39 0.30 14.45
CA ASN A 187 -11.77 0.64 15.82
C ASN A 187 -10.54 0.86 16.72
N CYS A 188 -9.54 -0.01 16.59
CA CYS A 188 -8.27 0.14 17.32
C CYS A 188 -7.55 1.43 16.91
N THR A 189 -7.45 1.68 15.61
CA THR A 189 -6.76 2.84 15.03
C THR A 189 -7.42 4.15 15.44
N ASN A 190 -8.75 4.24 15.41
CA ASN A 190 -9.49 5.42 15.87
C ASN A 190 -9.06 5.85 17.29
N ARG A 191 -9.07 4.90 18.22
CA ARG A 191 -8.69 5.13 19.62
C ARG A 191 -7.24 5.63 19.72
N ILE A 192 -6.32 5.03 18.98
CA ILE A 192 -4.90 5.41 19.05
C ILE A 192 -4.67 6.80 18.43
N LEU A 193 -5.26 7.09 17.27
CA LEU A 193 -5.12 8.38 16.59
C LEU A 193 -5.71 9.52 17.43
N ALA A 194 -6.93 9.35 17.95
CA ALA A 194 -7.56 10.35 18.82
C ALA A 194 -6.72 10.64 20.08
N ASN A 195 -6.09 9.61 20.65
CA ASN A 195 -5.25 9.75 21.84
C ASN A 195 -3.89 10.41 21.55
N LYS A 196 -3.26 10.12 20.40
CA LYS A 196 -1.90 10.60 20.10
C LYS A 196 -1.85 11.92 19.37
N CYS A 197 -2.85 12.22 18.54
CA CYS A 197 -2.88 13.44 17.74
C CYS A 197 -3.85 14.49 18.28
N GLY A 198 -4.67 14.12 19.27
CA GLY A 198 -5.79 14.93 19.73
C GLY A 198 -7.06 14.65 18.91
N GLN A 199 -8.20 15.09 19.45
CA GLN A 199 -9.52 14.74 18.91
C GLN A 199 -9.72 15.20 17.46
N TYR A 200 -9.36 16.44 17.13
CA TYR A 200 -9.59 16.98 15.78
C TYR A 200 -8.69 16.34 14.72
N GLU A 201 -7.37 16.39 14.94
CA GLU A 201 -6.37 15.84 14.01
C GLU A 201 -6.50 14.31 13.90
N GLY A 202 -6.69 13.64 15.03
CA GLY A 202 -6.87 12.19 15.08
C GLY A 202 -8.14 11.73 14.37
N GLN A 203 -9.27 12.43 14.56
CA GLN A 203 -10.51 12.10 13.87
C GLN A 203 -10.43 12.37 12.36
N ARG A 204 -9.81 13.47 11.94
CA ARG A 204 -9.62 13.75 10.51
C ARG A 204 -8.76 12.66 9.84
N ALA A 205 -7.63 12.31 10.47
CA ALA A 205 -6.77 11.25 9.99
C ALA A 205 -7.50 9.89 9.97
N PHE A 206 -8.30 9.60 10.98
CA PHE A 206 -9.13 8.38 11.00
C PHE A 206 -10.18 8.36 9.87
N ASN A 207 -10.87 9.47 9.61
CA ASN A 207 -11.87 9.55 8.55
C ASN A 207 -11.27 9.25 7.16
N PHE A 208 -10.03 9.71 6.90
CA PHE A 208 -9.31 9.35 5.68
C PHE A 208 -9.14 7.83 5.52
N LEU A 209 -8.77 7.14 6.60
CA LEU A 209 -8.61 5.67 6.59
C LEU A 209 -9.95 4.96 6.35
N VAL A 210 -11.04 5.49 6.91
CA VAL A 210 -12.39 4.98 6.68
C VAL A 210 -12.78 5.14 5.22
N ASP A 211 -12.57 6.30 4.62
CA ASP A 211 -12.90 6.58 3.22
C ASP A 211 -12.10 5.70 2.26
N TYR A 212 -10.79 5.54 2.51
CA TYR A 212 -9.97 4.58 1.77
C TYR A 212 -10.52 3.15 1.88
N THR A 213 -10.88 2.72 3.10
CA THR A 213 -11.37 1.35 3.33
C THR A 213 -12.70 1.11 2.62
N LYS A 214 -13.60 2.10 2.59
CA LYS A 214 -14.87 2.02 1.85
C LYS A 214 -14.61 1.80 0.35
N GLU A 215 -13.73 2.58 -0.25
CA GLU A 215 -13.37 2.46 -1.67
C GLU A 215 -12.73 1.10 -1.98
N GLN A 216 -11.82 0.64 -1.12
CA GLN A 216 -11.17 -0.67 -1.25
C GLN A 216 -12.20 -1.81 -1.19
N VAL A 217 -13.07 -1.82 -0.18
CA VAL A 217 -14.10 -2.87 -0.02
C VAL A 217 -15.10 -2.83 -1.16
N PHE A 218 -15.53 -1.64 -1.59
CA PHE A 218 -16.43 -1.49 -2.73
C PHE A 218 -15.82 -2.04 -4.02
N SER A 219 -14.54 -1.75 -4.28
CA SER A 219 -13.83 -2.25 -5.45
C SER A 219 -13.72 -3.79 -5.44
N TRP A 220 -13.35 -4.40 -4.29
CA TRP A 220 -13.29 -5.85 -4.18
C TRP A 220 -14.61 -6.55 -4.51
N ILE A 221 -15.71 -6.04 -3.95
CA ILE A 221 -17.04 -6.61 -4.17
C ILE A 221 -17.44 -6.39 -5.62
N LYS A 222 -17.24 -5.20 -6.17
CA LYS A 222 -17.53 -4.89 -7.58
C LYS A 222 -16.79 -5.82 -8.54
N SER A 223 -15.48 -5.98 -8.38
CA SER A 223 -14.67 -6.87 -9.23
C SER A 223 -15.07 -8.34 -9.13
N ALA A 224 -15.59 -8.79 -7.98
CA ALA A 224 -16.15 -10.14 -7.85
C ALA A 224 -17.48 -10.28 -8.59
N THR A 225 -18.34 -9.26 -8.53
CA THR A 225 -19.66 -9.28 -9.21
C THR A 225 -19.57 -9.12 -10.71
N GLU A 226 -18.60 -8.37 -11.25
CA GLU A 226 -18.44 -8.20 -12.70
C GLU A 226 -18.03 -9.52 -13.40
N LYS A 227 -17.41 -10.45 -12.66
CA LYS A 227 -17.09 -11.80 -13.16
C LYS A 227 -18.33 -12.70 -13.20
N GLU A 228 -19.33 -12.42 -12.37
CA GLU A 228 -20.61 -13.11 -12.32
C GLU A 228 -21.64 -12.29 -13.11
N ARG A 229 -21.68 -12.47 -14.43
CA ARG A 229 -22.52 -11.70 -15.40
C ARG A 229 -24.02 -11.61 -15.09
N ASP A 230 -24.51 -12.29 -14.06
CA ASP A 230 -25.93 -12.47 -13.76
C ASP A 230 -26.40 -11.83 -12.43
N ILE A 231 -25.63 -10.95 -11.79
CA ILE A 231 -26.06 -10.32 -10.53
C ILE A 231 -26.40 -8.83 -10.69
N PRO A 232 -27.70 -8.48 -10.82
CA PRO A 232 -28.12 -7.12 -11.16
C PRO A 232 -28.04 -6.10 -10.02
N ASN A 233 -27.61 -6.49 -8.81
CA ASN A 233 -27.58 -5.54 -7.68
C ASN A 233 -26.46 -5.85 -6.68
N VAL A 234 -25.30 -5.21 -6.87
CA VAL A 234 -24.09 -5.34 -6.04
C VAL A 234 -24.39 -5.13 -4.54
N GLN A 235 -25.36 -4.27 -4.22
CA GLN A 235 -25.72 -3.94 -2.84
C GLN A 235 -26.32 -5.14 -2.06
N ASN A 236 -26.99 -6.07 -2.74
CA ASN A 236 -27.61 -7.24 -2.10
C ASN A 236 -26.60 -8.35 -1.74
N ILE A 237 -25.34 -8.17 -2.10
CA ILE A 237 -24.28 -9.19 -2.01
C ILE A 237 -23.29 -8.81 -0.90
N ILE A 238 -23.30 -7.56 -0.44
CA ILE A 238 -22.37 -7.06 0.57
C ILE A 238 -22.60 -7.83 1.88
N PRO A 239 -21.64 -8.63 2.35
CA PRO A 239 -21.80 -9.34 3.63
C PRO A 239 -22.07 -8.35 4.76
N GLN A 240 -22.87 -8.73 5.75
CA GLN A 240 -23.25 -7.84 6.86
C GLN A 240 -22.04 -7.22 7.57
N SER A 241 -20.92 -7.94 7.69
CA SER A 241 -19.68 -7.38 8.26
C SER A 241 -19.05 -6.29 7.39
N CYS A 242 -19.18 -6.36 6.07
CA CYS A 242 -18.74 -5.30 5.17
C CYS A 242 -19.71 -4.13 5.17
N ALA A 243 -21.03 -4.38 5.23
CA ALA A 243 -22.05 -3.35 5.27
C ALA A 243 -21.79 -2.32 6.39
N ARG A 244 -21.34 -2.79 7.56
CA ARG A 244 -20.93 -1.94 8.69
C ARG A 244 -19.88 -0.89 8.34
N ILE A 245 -18.92 -1.18 7.46
CA ILE A 245 -17.85 -0.24 7.09
C ILE A 245 -18.42 1.03 6.44
N PHE A 246 -19.55 0.89 5.75
CA PHE A 246 -20.22 1.99 5.08
C PHE A 246 -21.06 2.86 6.02
N CYS A 247 -21.30 2.41 7.26
CA CYS A 247 -22.21 3.07 8.18
C CYS A 247 -21.48 3.96 9.19
N PRO A 248 -22.16 5.03 9.67
CA PRO A 248 -21.64 5.85 10.76
C PRO A 248 -21.25 4.99 11.97
N ASN A 249 -20.05 5.23 12.51
CA ASN A 249 -19.51 4.53 13.68
C ASN A 249 -19.52 2.99 13.58
N PHE A 250 -19.55 2.45 12.37
CA PHE A 250 -19.68 1.01 12.09
C PHE A 250 -20.91 0.34 12.71
N ASN A 251 -21.97 1.14 12.94
CA ASN A 251 -23.22 0.70 13.54
C ASN A 251 -24.30 0.55 12.45
N ILE A 252 -24.83 -0.67 12.31
CA ILE A 252 -25.84 -0.97 11.28
C ILE A 252 -27.14 -0.20 11.52
N THR A 253 -27.47 0.11 12.78
CA THR A 253 -28.71 0.84 13.11
C THR A 253 -28.67 2.31 12.68
N GLN A 254 -27.50 2.81 12.27
CA GLN A 254 -27.28 4.19 11.83
C GLN A 254 -27.00 4.28 10.33
N CYS A 255 -27.07 3.17 9.58
CA CYS A 255 -26.94 3.23 8.13
C CYS A 255 -28.20 3.83 7.51
N GLU A 256 -28.02 4.81 6.62
CA GLU A 256 -29.02 5.17 5.64
C GLU A 256 -28.73 4.34 4.39
N TYR A 257 -29.65 3.45 4.02
CA TYR A 257 -29.60 2.65 2.79
C TYR A 257 -30.47 3.30 1.72
#